data_AF-A0A535VVA6-F1
#
_entry.id   AF-A0A535VVA6-F1
#
_cell.length_a   1.000
_cell.length_b   1.000
_cell.length_c   1.000
_cell.angle_alpha   90.00
_cell.angle_beta   90.00
_cell.angle_gamma   90.00
#
_symmetry.space_group_name_H-M   'P 1'
#
loop_
_entity.id
_entity.type
_entity.pdbx_description
1 polymer ?
#
loop_
_entity_poly.entity_id
_entity_poly.type
_entity_poly.pdbx_seq_one_letter_code
_entity_poly.pdbx_strand_id
1 'polypeptide(L)'
;MELEPVAEVLPGLYRAVLDAVADLELRGLRSDAATIRADATRAYSGAWNQAAARRLRILRARAARIVATRGPGRRESIRDAVGRRVNAERTTL
;
A
#
# COMPACT_ATOMS: atom_id res chain seq x y z
N MET A 1 6.92 24.02 20.07
CA MET A 1 6.87 22.78 19.27
C MET A 1 7.31 23.19 17.87
N GLU A 2 8.61 23.09 17.60
CA GLU A 2 9.16 23.53 16.32
C GLU A 2 8.63 22.60 15.23
N LEU A 3 7.89 23.17 14.28
CA LEU A 3 7.41 22.44 13.11
C LEU A 3 8.66 22.11 12.29
N GLU A 4 9.07 20.84 12.26
CA GLU A 4 10.16 20.42 11.37
C GLU A 4 9.91 20.98 9.96
N PRO A 5 10.93 21.62 9.37
CA PRO A 5 10.75 22.33 8.12
C PRO A 5 10.27 21.36 7.05
N VAL A 6 9.31 21.80 6.24
CA VAL A 6 8.62 20.90 5.32
C VAL A 6 9.58 20.25 4.31
N ALA A 7 10.70 20.91 3.99
CA ALA A 7 11.75 20.40 3.13
C ALA A 7 12.45 19.16 3.72
N GLU A 8 12.52 19.03 5.04
CA GLU A 8 13.12 17.86 5.70
C GLU A 8 12.14 16.69 5.78
N VAL A 9 10.86 16.97 6.05
CA VAL A 9 9.84 15.93 6.28
C VAL A 9 9.24 15.38 4.99
N LEU A 10 9.04 16.22 3.98
CA LEU A 10 8.27 15.89 2.78
C LEU A 10 8.93 14.79 1.92
N PRO A 11 10.26 14.74 1.72
CA PRO A 11 10.92 13.60 1.08
C PRO A 11 10.69 12.27 1.81
N GLY A 12 10.74 12.27 3.14
CA GLY A 12 10.47 11.09 3.96
C GLY A 12 9.03 10.60 3.82
N LEU A 13 8.06 11.53 3.84
CA LEU A 13 6.66 11.22 3.61
C LEU A 13 6.40 10.67 2.21
N TYR A 14 7.07 11.21 1.19
CA TYR A 14 6.92 10.74 -0.18
C TYR A 14 7.44 9.31 -0.33
N ARG A 15 8.63 9.00 0.20
CA ARG A 15 9.18 7.63 0.21
C ARG A 15 8.24 6.65 0.91
N ALA A 16 7.72 7.02 2.09
CA ALA A 16 6.77 6.17 2.82
C ALA A 16 5.46 5.90 2.05
N VAL A 17 5.03 6.82 1.18
CA VAL A 17 3.90 6.58 0.27
C VAL A 17 4.30 5.61 -0.84
N LEU A 18 5.50 5.75 -1.42
CA LEU A 18 5.99 4.83 -2.45
C LEU A 18 6.16 3.39 -1.91
N ASP A 19 6.61 3.23 -0.67
CA ASP A 19 6.68 1.92 -0.02
C ASP A 19 5.29 1.29 0.12
N ALA A 20 4.29 2.08 0.51
CA ALA A 20 2.91 1.61 0.60
C ALA A 20 2.31 1.27 -0.79
N VAL A 21 2.70 2.02 -1.83
CA VAL A 21 2.32 1.70 -3.22
C VAL A 21 2.95 0.37 -3.65
N ALA A 22 4.22 0.11 -3.33
CA ALA A 22 4.88 -1.16 -3.63
C ALA A 22 4.16 -2.33 -2.94
N ASP A 23 3.76 -2.19 -1.68
CA ASP A 23 2.98 -3.21 -0.96
C ASP A 23 1.62 -3.48 -1.63
N LEU A 24 0.91 -2.44 -2.09
CA LEU A 24 -0.33 -2.60 -2.86
C LEU A 24 -0.10 -3.37 -4.18
N GLU A 25 0.98 -3.07 -4.90
CA GLU A 25 1.33 -3.75 -6.15
C GLU A 25 1.66 -5.23 -5.93
N LEU A 26 2.41 -5.55 -4.87
CA LEU A 26 2.72 -6.92 -4.47
C LEU A 26 1.45 -7.74 -4.15
N ARG A 27 0.44 -7.09 -3.57
CA ARG A 27 -0.88 -7.69 -3.30
C ARG A 27 -1.79 -7.77 -4.53
N GLY A 28 -1.34 -7.29 -5.68
CA GLY A 28 -2.11 -7.28 -6.94
C GLY A 28 -3.13 -6.14 -7.04
N LEU A 29 -3.09 -5.16 -6.13
CA LEU A 29 -4.01 -4.01 -6.07
C LEU A 29 -3.51 -2.85 -6.97
N ARG A 30 -3.17 -3.18 -8.22
CA ARG A 30 -2.45 -2.28 -9.15
C ARG A 30 -3.20 -0.99 -9.47
N SER A 31 -4.53 -1.04 -9.62
CA SER A 31 -5.32 0.17 -9.92
C SER A 31 -5.32 1.18 -8.76
N ASP A 32 -5.43 0.67 -7.52
CA ASP A 32 -5.34 1.51 -6.32
C ASP A 32 -3.92 2.06 -6.14
N ALA A 33 -2.91 1.22 -6.38
CA ALA A 33 -1.51 1.62 -6.34
C ALA A 33 -1.19 2.73 -7.35
N ALA A 34 -1.64 2.59 -8.60
CA ALA A 34 -1.46 3.60 -9.66
C ALA A 34 -2.11 4.93 -9.29
N THR A 35 -3.33 4.89 -8.74
CA THR A 35 -4.05 6.09 -8.29
C THR A 35 -3.27 6.81 -7.17
N ILE A 36 -2.80 6.08 -6.17
CA ILE A 36 -2.05 6.65 -5.05
C ILE A 36 -0.70 7.20 -5.52
N ARG A 37 0.00 6.51 -6.42
CA ARG A 37 1.27 6.97 -6.99
C ARG A 37 1.10 8.28 -7.76
N ALA A 38 0.06 8.38 -8.60
CA ALA A 38 -0.22 9.59 -9.37
C ALA A 38 -0.51 10.79 -8.44
N ASP A 39 -1.37 10.60 -7.44
CA ASP A 39 -1.70 11.62 -6.45
C ASP A 39 -0.47 12.05 -5.63
N ALA A 40 0.37 11.09 -5.23
CA ALA A 40 1.59 11.36 -4.46
C ALA A 40 2.59 12.15 -5.28
N THR A 41 2.79 11.79 -6.55
CA THR A 41 3.68 12.49 -7.49
C THR A 41 3.17 13.91 -7.72
N ARG A 42 1.87 14.11 -7.92
CA ARG A 42 1.28 15.45 -8.06
C ARG A 42 1.48 16.31 -6.81
N ALA A 43 1.33 15.73 -5.62
CA ALA A 43 1.56 16.44 -4.37
C ALA A 43 3.04 16.78 -4.15
N TYR A 44 3.94 15.88 -4.52
CA TYR A 44 5.39 16.06 -4.37
C TYR A 44 5.97 17.04 -5.40
N SER A 45 5.51 16.99 -6.65
CA SER A 45 5.97 17.90 -7.71
C SER A 45 5.33 19.30 -7.64
N GLY A 46 4.37 19.51 -6.72
CA GLY A 46 3.76 20.80 -6.45
C GLY A 46 4.55 21.65 -5.45
N ALA A 47 3.91 22.66 -4.87
CA ALA A 47 4.53 23.49 -3.84
C ALA A 47 4.80 22.68 -2.56
N TRP A 48 6.05 22.66 -2.10
CA TRP A 48 6.45 22.02 -0.86
C TRP A 48 5.99 22.85 0.33
N ASN A 49 4.77 22.56 0.78
CA ASN A 49 4.11 23.23 1.88
C ASN A 49 3.40 22.22 2.80
N GLN A 50 2.87 22.71 3.92
CA GLN A 50 2.20 21.85 4.90
C GLN A 50 0.98 21.11 4.31
N ALA A 51 0.32 21.67 3.29
CA ALA A 51 -0.78 21.00 2.62
C ALA A 51 -0.30 19.78 1.82
N ALA A 52 0.84 19.88 1.12
CA ALA A 52 1.47 18.75 0.43
C ALA A 52 1.88 17.66 1.44
N ALA A 53 2.52 18.04 2.56
CA ALA A 53 2.87 17.09 3.62
C ALA A 53 1.63 16.40 4.21
N ARG A 54 0.55 17.16 4.48
CA ARG A 54 -0.73 16.59 4.94
C ARG A 54 -1.33 15.64 3.90
N ARG A 55 -1.27 15.99 2.62
CA ARG A 55 -1.78 15.15 1.53
C ARG A 55 -1.03 13.81 1.46
N LEU A 56 0.29 13.82 1.55
CA LEU A 56 1.10 12.59 1.57
C LEU A 56 0.76 11.69 2.77
N ARG A 57 0.57 12.27 3.96
CA ARG A 57 0.11 11.50 5.14
C ARG A 57 -1.25 10.83 4.91
N ILE A 58 -2.20 11.56 4.31
CA ILE A 58 -3.53 11.03 3.97
C ILE A 58 -3.42 9.89 2.95
N LEU A 59 -2.58 10.04 1.93
CA LEU A 59 -2.36 9.00 0.91
C LEU A 59 -1.77 7.73 1.53
N ARG A 60 -0.79 7.87 2.44
CA ARG A 60 -0.25 6.74 3.20
C ARG A 60 -1.32 6.02 4.03
N ALA A 61 -2.13 6.79 4.77
CA ALA A 61 -3.21 6.21 5.57
C ALA A 61 -4.28 5.52 4.71
N ARG A 62 -4.58 6.08 3.53
CA ARG A 62 -5.48 5.47 2.55
C ARG A 62 -4.92 4.14 2.04
N ALA A 63 -3.64 4.08 1.66
CA ALA A 63 -3.00 2.84 1.22
C ALA A 63 -3.13 1.74 2.29
N ALA A 64 -2.79 2.06 3.54
CA ALA A 64 -2.91 1.13 4.67
C ALA A 64 -4.35 0.63 4.85
N ARG A 65 -5.35 1.51 4.70
CA ARG A 65 -6.77 1.11 4.78
C ARG A 65 -7.15 0.16 3.64
N ILE A 66 -6.69 0.38 2.41
CA ILE A 66 -6.97 -0.51 1.28
C ILE A 66 -6.40 -1.90 1.54
N VAL A 67 -5.17 -1.97 2.07
CA VAL A 67 -4.54 -3.24 2.46
C VAL A 67 -5.37 -3.97 3.53
N ALA A 68 -5.84 -3.24 4.54
CA ALA A 68 -6.64 -3.81 5.63
C ALA A 68 -8.01 -4.31 5.15
N THR A 69 -8.70 -3.57 4.28
CA THR A 69 -10.04 -3.94 3.80
C THR A 69 -10.02 -5.00 2.70
N ARG A 70 -8.92 -5.08 1.93
CA ARG A 70 -8.71 -6.07 0.88
C ARG A 70 -7.69 -7.15 1.27
N GLY A 71 -7.57 -7.44 2.57
CA GLY A 71 -6.74 -8.54 3.11
C GLY A 71 -7.02 -9.88 2.42
N PRO A 72 -6.20 -10.93 2.65
CA PRO A 72 -5.94 -12.07 1.75
C PRO A 72 -7.12 -13.02 1.43
N GLY A 73 -8.38 -12.63 1.59
CA GLY A 73 -9.58 -13.46 1.50
C GLY A 73 -10.05 -13.92 0.12
N ARG A 74 -9.19 -14.11 -0.89
CA ARG A 74 -9.66 -14.77 -2.14
C ARG A 74 -8.63 -15.57 -2.93
N ARG A 75 -7.34 -15.23 -2.89
CA ARG A 75 -6.30 -15.97 -3.65
C ARG A 75 -5.62 -17.05 -2.81
N GLU A 76 -5.47 -16.84 -1.51
CA GLU A 76 -4.92 -17.84 -0.59
C GLU A 76 -5.88 -19.03 -0.46
N SER A 77 -7.19 -18.78 -0.28
CA SER A 77 -8.20 -19.84 -0.19
C SER A 77 -8.25 -20.81 -1.37
N ILE A 78 -7.87 -20.41 -2.59
CA ILE A 78 -7.84 -21.32 -3.74
C ILE A 78 -6.58 -22.20 -3.68
N ARG A 79 -5.42 -21.63 -3.31
CA ARG A 79 -4.17 -22.39 -3.20
C ARG A 79 -4.17 -23.32 -1.99
N ASP A 80 -4.72 -22.87 -0.86
CA ASP A 80 -4.90 -23.68 0.36
C ASP A 80 -6.00 -24.73 0.26
N ALA A 81 -7.06 -24.49 -0.53
CA ALA A 81 -8.05 -25.51 -0.83
C ALA A 81 -7.48 -26.61 -1.75
N VAL A 82 -6.67 -26.23 -2.74
CA VAL A 82 -6.01 -27.17 -3.65
C VAL A 82 -4.95 -28.00 -2.90
N GLY A 83 -4.15 -27.38 -2.03
CA GLY A 83 -3.12 -28.06 -1.23
C GLY A 83 -3.67 -29.06 -0.19
N ARG A 84 -4.89 -28.82 0.32
CA ARG A 84 -5.55 -29.75 1.25
C ARG A 84 -6.16 -30.98 0.57
N ARG A 85 -6.68 -30.85 -0.66
CA ARG A 85 -7.21 -32.01 -1.41
C ARG A 85 -6.13 -33.03 -1.75
N VAL A 86 -4.98 -32.56 -2.24
CA VAL A 86 -3.89 -33.46 -2.68
C VAL A 86 -3.21 -34.23 -1.54
N ASN A 87 -3.33 -33.78 -0.29
CA ASN A 87 -2.82 -34.51 0.88
C ASN A 87 -3.81 -35.54 1.44
N ALA A 88 -5.12 -35.37 1.21
CA ALA A 88 -6.13 -36.32 1.68
C ALA A 88 -6.10 -37.64 0.89
N GLU A 89 -5.56 -37.63 -0.33
CA GLU A 89 -5.51 -38.79 -1.23
C GLU A 89 -4.27 -39.67 -1.04
N ARG A 90 -3.30 -39.24 -0.21
CA ARG A 90 -2.03 -39.96 0.01
C ARG A 90 -1.95 -40.72 1.35
N THR A 91 -2.96 -40.62 2.21
CA THR A 91 -2.96 -41.24 3.55
C THR A 91 -3.70 -42.60 3.58
N THR A 92 -4.24 -43.06 2.46
CA THR A 92 -4.90 -44.37 2.38
C THR A 92 -4.01 -45.35 1.64
N LEU A 93 -3.02 -45.92 2.31
CA LEU A 93 -2.34 -47.18 1.95
C LEU A 93 -1.53 -47.70 3.15
#